data_AF-A4N583-F1
#
_entry.id   AF-A4N583-F1
#
_cell.length_a   1.000
_cell.length_b   1.000
_cell.length_c   1.000
_cell.angle_alpha   90.00
_cell.angle_beta   90.00
_cell.angle_gamma   90.00
#
_symmetry.space_group_name_H-M   'P 1'
#
loop_
_entity.id
_entity.type
_entity.pdbx_description
1 polymer ?
#
loop_
_entity_poly.entity_id
_entity_poly.type
_entity_poly.pdbx_seq_one_letter_code
_entity_poly.pdbx_strand_id
1 'polypeptide(L)'
;MNYYIDSESIWVDNQEPQIVHFDAVVNLDKGLYVYPEPKRYARSVRQYKILNCANYHLTQIRTDFYDEFWGQGLRAAPKKAKETYVKFNT
;
A
#
# COMPACT_ATOMS: atom_id res chain seq x y z
N MET A 1 -3.97 13.92 5.70
CA MET A 1 -3.56 12.57 5.27
C MET A 1 -4.77 11.67 5.28
N ASN A 2 -5.20 11.22 4.11
CA ASN A 2 -6.40 10.41 3.93
C ASN A 2 -5.97 8.95 3.71
N TYR A 3 -5.96 8.16 4.79
CA TYR A 3 -5.41 6.80 4.84
C TYR A 3 -6.51 5.79 5.13
N TYR A 4 -6.62 4.74 4.33
CA TYR A 4 -7.71 3.77 4.36
C TYR A 4 -7.18 2.34 4.23
N ILE A 5 -7.97 1.39 4.68
CA ILE A 5 -7.79 -0.04 4.40
C ILE A 5 -8.77 -0.40 3.28
N ASP A 6 -8.28 -1.03 2.22
CA ASP A 6 -9.15 -1.63 1.20
C ASP A 6 -9.70 -2.96 1.75
N SER A 7 -10.95 -2.97 2.18
CA SER A 7 -11.56 -4.15 2.80
C SER A 7 -11.65 -5.36 1.89
N GLU A 8 -11.76 -5.16 0.57
CA GLU A 8 -11.84 -6.26 -0.40
C GLU A 8 -10.48 -6.95 -0.59
N SER A 9 -9.39 -6.26 -0.25
CA SER A 9 -8.02 -6.80 -0.33
C SER A 9 -7.61 -7.64 0.88
N ILE A 10 -8.43 -7.70 1.93
CA ILE A 10 -8.08 -8.41 3.16
C ILE A 10 -8.08 -9.91 2.90
N TRP A 11 -6.93 -10.53 3.12
CA TRP A 11 -6.74 -11.97 3.03
C TRP A 11 -6.00 -12.46 4.28
N VAL A 12 -6.54 -13.49 4.93
CA VAL A 12 -5.92 -14.14 6.09
C VAL A 12 -5.15 -15.36 5.61
N ASP A 13 -3.91 -15.53 6.08
CA ASP A 13 -3.10 -16.69 5.70
C ASP A 13 -3.75 -17.99 6.20
N ASN A 14 -3.81 -18.99 5.33
CA ASN A 14 -4.50 -20.26 5.61
C ASN A 14 -3.72 -21.17 6.56
N GLN A 15 -2.39 -21.01 6.66
CA GLN A 15 -1.51 -21.80 7.52
C GLN A 15 -1.18 -21.07 8.83
N GLU A 16 -1.10 -19.74 8.76
CA GLU A 16 -0.79 -18.87 9.90
C GLU A 16 -1.92 -17.84 10.12
N PRO A 17 -3.03 -18.19 10.81
CA PRO A 17 -4.22 -17.34 10.93
C PRO A 17 -3.99 -15.96 11.58
N GLN A 18 -2.88 -15.79 12.29
CA GLN A 18 -2.43 -14.51 12.84
C GLN A 18 -1.86 -13.54 11.78
N ILE A 19 -1.58 -14.02 10.57
CA ILE A 19 -1.01 -13.23 9.47
C ILE A 19 -2.15 -12.72 8.58
N VAL A 20 -2.25 -11.41 8.48
CA VAL A 20 -3.27 -10.71 7.68
C VAL A 20 -2.59 -9.87 6.60
N HIS A 21 -2.96 -10.15 5.36
CA HIS A 21 -2.55 -9.42 4.18
C HIS A 21 -3.62 -8.39 3.83
N PHE A 22 -3.21 -7.18 3.46
CA PHE A 22 -4.14 -6.14 3.02
C PHE A 22 -3.41 -5.04 2.25
N ASP A 23 -4.18 -4.29 1.46
CA ASP A 23 -3.73 -3.04 0.87
C ASP A 23 -4.19 -1.86 1.71
N ALA A 24 -3.23 -1.01 2.06
CA ALA A 24 -3.51 0.32 2.54
C ALA A 24 -3.54 1.31 1.38
N VAL A 25 -4.54 2.19 1.35
CA VAL A 25 -4.77 3.15 0.28
C VAL A 25 -4.67 4.57 0.81
N VAL A 26 -3.89 5.41 0.13
CA VAL A 26 -3.70 6.82 0.48
C VAL A 26 -4.20 7.70 -0.64
N ASN A 27 -5.19 8.55 -0.36
CA ASN A 27 -5.58 9.62 -1.28
C ASN A 27 -4.69 10.84 -1.03
N LEU A 28 -3.97 11.28 -2.06
CA LEU A 28 -2.94 12.30 -1.96
C LEU A 28 -3.55 13.71 -2.01
N ASP A 29 -3.10 14.58 -1.10
CA ASP A 29 -3.47 16.00 -1.11
C ASP A 29 -2.77 16.78 -2.25
N LYS A 30 -1.65 16.25 -2.76
CA LYS A 30 -0.87 16.82 -3.87
C LYS A 30 -0.45 15.72 -4.85
N GLY A 31 -0.53 16.01 -6.15
CA GLY A 31 -0.14 15.08 -7.20
C GLY A 31 1.36 14.74 -7.18
N LEU A 32 1.69 13.46 -7.40
CA LEU A 32 3.07 12.99 -7.55
C LEU A 32 3.37 12.61 -9.00
N TYR A 33 4.33 13.29 -9.64
CA TYR A 33 4.73 13.03 -11.03
C TYR A 33 5.68 11.84 -11.15
N VAL A 34 5.10 10.63 -11.14
CA VAL A 34 5.83 9.35 -11.12
C VAL A 34 5.68 8.53 -12.40
N TYR A 35 5.02 9.08 -13.41
CA TYR A 35 4.79 8.43 -14.72
C TYR A 35 5.84 8.86 -15.74
N PRO A 36 6.04 8.09 -16.82
CA PRO A 36 6.86 8.53 -17.96
C PRO A 36 6.33 9.80 -18.61
N GLU A 37 5.01 10.00 -18.66
CA GLU A 37 4.41 11.25 -19.17
C GLU A 37 4.59 12.39 -18.16
N PRO A 38 5.32 13.47 -18.48
CA PRO A 38 5.68 14.51 -17.49
C PRO A 38 4.51 15.29 -16.89
N LYS A 39 3.33 15.26 -17.54
CA LYS A 39 2.12 15.95 -17.09
C LYS A 39 1.18 15.07 -16.28
N ARG A 40 1.39 13.74 -16.27
CA ARG A 40 0.57 12.80 -15.52
C ARG A 40 1.10 12.68 -14.09
N TYR A 41 0.20 12.70 -13.13
CA TYR A 41 0.53 12.59 -11.72
C TYR A 41 -0.40 11.59 -11.03
N ALA A 42 0.13 10.95 -9.99
CA ALA A 42 -0.62 10.06 -9.14
C ALA A 42 -1.51 10.87 -8.19
N ARG A 43 -2.75 10.40 -7.99
CA ARG A 43 -3.72 10.92 -7.03
C ARG A 43 -3.87 10.02 -5.81
N SER A 44 -3.44 8.76 -5.92
CA SER A 44 -3.40 7.86 -4.80
C SER A 44 -2.20 6.92 -4.82
N VAL A 45 -1.99 6.28 -3.67
CA VAL A 45 -0.96 5.28 -3.44
C VAL A 45 -1.63 4.04 -2.85
N ARG A 46 -1.25 2.86 -3.33
CA ARG A 46 -1.64 1.57 -2.76
C ARG A 46 -0.40 0.89 -2.21
N GLN A 47 -0.47 0.44 -0.96
CA GLN A 47 0.64 -0.16 -0.23
C GLN A 47 0.23 -1.56 0.22
N TYR A 48 0.92 -2.57 -0.32
CA TYR A 48 0.68 -3.94 0.11
C TYR A 48 1.39 -4.20 1.44
N LYS A 49 0.61 -4.65 2.43
CA LYS A 49 1.00 -4.86 3.82
C LYS A 49 0.76 -6.30 4.24
N ILE A 50 1.59 -6.74 5.18
CA ILE A 50 1.38 -7.97 5.94
C ILE A 50 1.48 -7.60 7.42
N LEU A 51 0.42 -7.85 8.18
CA LEU A 51 0.38 -7.67 9.62
C LEU A 51 0.37 -9.03 10.31
N ASN A 52 1.31 -9.23 11.22
CA ASN A 52 1.26 -10.34 12.17
C ASN A 52 0.56 -9.87 13.46
N CYS A 53 -0.67 -10.30 13.66
CA CYS A 53 -1.52 -9.95 14.79
C CYS A 53 -1.02 -10.50 16.14
N ALA A 54 -0.12 -11.50 16.14
CA ALA A 54 0.42 -12.04 17.38
C ALA A 54 1.47 -11.13 18.04
N ASN A 55 2.17 -10.31 17.25
CA ASN A 55 3.27 -9.47 17.72
C ASN A 55 3.24 -8.03 17.17
N TYR A 56 2.17 -7.67 16.43
CA TYR A 56 2.00 -6.38 15.78
C TYR A 56 3.15 -5.99 14.84
N HIS A 57 3.84 -6.97 14.25
CA HIS A 57 4.80 -6.69 13.20
C HIS A 57 4.08 -6.37 11.91
N LEU A 58 4.35 -5.18 11.36
CA LEU A 58 3.83 -4.75 10.07
C LEU A 58 4.97 -4.70 9.05
N THR A 59 4.81 -5.48 7.99
CA THR A 59 5.73 -5.51 6.85
C THR A 59 5.11 -4.73 5.69
N GLN A 60 5.84 -3.73 5.19
CA GLN A 60 5.56 -3.06 3.91
C GLN A 60 6.27 -3.84 2.80
N ILE A 61 5.51 -4.40 1.85
CA ILE A 61 6.05 -5.23 0.77
C ILE A 61 6.31 -4.41 -0.49
N ARG A 62 5.30 -3.68 -0.97
CA ARG A 62 5.40 -2.87 -2.20
C ARG A 62 4.51 -1.63 -2.15
N THR A 63 4.88 -0.66 -2.99
CA THR A 63 4.18 0.60 -3.15
C THR A 63 3.90 0.83 -4.63
N ASP A 64 2.63 1.05 -4.94
CA ASP A 64 2.14 1.34 -6.28
C ASP A 64 1.43 2.71 -6.27
N PHE A 65 1.64 3.49 -7.33
CA PHE A 65 1.04 4.80 -7.54
C PHE A 65 -0.03 4.73 -8.61
N TYR A 66 -1.09 5.50 -8.43
CA TYR A 66 -2.30 5.44 -9.24
C TYR A 66 -2.78 6.86 -9.57
N ASP A 67 -3.24 7.08 -10.81
CA ASP A 67 -3.62 8.40 -11.31
C ASP A 67 -5.07 8.78 -10.99
N GLU A 68 -5.84 7.84 -10.44
CA GLU A 68 -7.14 8.09 -9.81
C GLU A 68 -7.04 7.96 -8.29
N PHE A 69 -8.10 8.34 -7.58
CA PHE A 69 -8.22 8.08 -6.14
C PHE A 69 -8.47 6.58 -5.89
N TRP A 70 -8.41 6.17 -4.62
CA TRP A 70 -8.75 4.80 -4.19
C TRP A 70 -7.81 3.70 -4.72
N GLY A 71 -6.61 4.07 -5.19
CA GLY A 71 -5.62 3.12 -5.70
C GLY A 71 -6.08 2.45 -6.99
N GLN A 72 -6.71 3.22 -7.90
CA GLN A 72 -7.29 2.77 -9.16
C GLN A 72 -6.73 3.53 -10.37
N GLY A 73 -7.03 3.05 -11.58
CA GLY A 73 -6.59 3.68 -12.81
C GLY A 73 -5.21 3.23 -13.27
N LEU A 74 -4.46 4.11 -13.95
CA LEU A 74 -3.16 3.78 -14.52
C LEU A 74 -2.11 3.66 -13.42
N ARG A 75 -1.47 2.49 -13.34
CA ARG A 75 -0.45 2.19 -12.33
C ARG A 75 0.95 2.63 -12.75
N ALA A 76 1.70 3.23 -11.83
CA ALA A 76 3.14 3.38 -11.89
C ALA A 76 3.79 2.80 -10.62
N ALA A 77 4.98 2.21 -10.76
CA ALA A 77 5.72 1.68 -9.62
C ALA A 77 7.23 1.85 -9.79
N PRO A 78 7.97 2.02 -8.69
CA PRO A 78 9.43 2.03 -8.73
C PRO A 78 9.95 0.66 -9.21
N LYS A 79 11.01 0.66 -10.02
CA LYS A 79 11.61 -0.56 -10.57
C LYS A 79 12.12 -1.55 -9.50
N LYS A 80 12.44 -1.06 -8.31
CA LYS A 80 12.84 -1.88 -7.16
C LYS A 80 11.95 -1.53 -5.97
N ALA A 81 11.12 -2.49 -5.55
CA ALA A 81 10.40 -2.38 -4.30
C ALA A 81 11.41 -2.46 -3.14
N LYS A 82 11.20 -1.65 -2.10
CA LYS A 82 11.93 -1.75 -0.84
C LYS A 82 11.00 -2.34 0.20
N GLU A 83 11.26 -3.58 0.58
CA GLU A 83 10.59 -4.19 1.72
C GLU A 83 11.10 -3.53 3.00
N THR A 84 10.18 -3.13 3.88
CA THR A 84 10.54 -2.51 5.16
C THR A 84 9.67 -3.07 6.27
N TYR A 85 10.28 -3.26 7.44
CA TYR A 85 9.65 -3.85 8.61
C TYR A 85 9.51 -2.80 9.70
N VAL A 86 8.31 -2.70 10.28
CA VAL A 86 8.04 -1.85 11.44
C VAL A 86 7.43 -2.70 12.54
N LYS A 87 8.06 -2.66 13.72
CA LYS A 87 7.49 -3.23 14.94
C LYS A 87 6.84 -2.11 15.73
N PHE A 88 5.55 -2.24 16.02
CA PHE A 88 4.89 -1.35 16.96
C PHE A 88 5.23 -1.82 18.38
N ASN A 89 5.84 -0.95 19.20
CA ASN A 89 5.97 -1.22 20.62
C ASN A 89 4.58 -0.99 21.25
N THR A 90 4.05 -2.02 21.87
CA THR A 90 2.84 -1.96 22.71
C THR A 90 3.24 -1.91 24.17
#